data_AF-A0A178LDY2-F1
#
_entry.id   AF-A0A178LDY2-F1
#
_cell.length_a   1.000
_cell.length_b   1.000
_cell.length_c   1.000
_cell.angle_alpha   90.00
_cell.angle_beta   90.00
_cell.angle_gamma   90.00
#
_symmetry.space_group_name_H-M   'P 1'
#
loop_
_entity.id
_entity.type
_entity.pdbx_description
1 polymer ?
#
loop_
_entity_poly.entity_id
_entity_poly.type
_entity_poly.pdbx_seq_one_letter_code
_entity_poly.pdbx_strand_id
1 'polypeptide(L)'
;MCGFLSGCDQPERPAVTPSSTAAPTPSAGHSDPIPDSPGGPPLPPANALTDVMARLADPAIPGDQKITLIEQGTPDEAAGLDRFAIALRDNAALPLTFEARDLAWSRAVPGNVVTTIVVRQANPQGGEFRYPMEFALTDGSWRLTRQTADLLLELDTAPPTPPR
;
A
#
# COMPACT_ATOMS: atom_id res chain seq x y z
N MET A 1 55.99 32.12 -12.02
CA MET A 1 56.24 31.02 -11.06
C MET A 1 55.22 29.93 -11.36
N CYS A 2 55.54 28.99 -12.26
CA CYS A 2 54.71 27.82 -12.57
C CYS A 2 55.62 26.60 -12.48
N GLY A 3 55.34 25.70 -11.54
CA GLY A 3 56.14 24.51 -11.23
C GLY A 3 55.35 23.23 -11.47
N PHE A 4 55.72 22.54 -12.55
CA PHE A 4 55.69 21.12 -12.91
C PHE A 4 54.71 20.12 -12.25
N LEU A 5 53.97 19.45 -13.14
CA LEU A 5 53.49 18.07 -13.02
C LEU A 5 54.66 17.07 -13.13
N SER A 6 54.73 16.02 -12.28
CA SER A 6 55.13 14.63 -12.61
C SER A 6 55.42 13.75 -11.38
N GLY A 7 55.06 12.45 -11.47
CA GLY A 7 55.62 11.31 -10.72
C GLY A 7 54.71 10.76 -9.62
N CYS A 8 54.38 9.45 -9.50
CA CYS A 8 54.92 8.19 -10.06
C CYS A 8 53.75 7.17 -10.17
N ASP A 9 53.57 6.48 -11.30
CA ASP A 9 54.14 5.18 -11.71
C ASP A 9 53.45 3.93 -11.10
N GLN A 10 52.90 3.08 -11.98
CA GLN A 10 52.16 1.82 -11.79
C GLN A 10 53.04 0.72 -12.44
N PRO A 11 53.14 -0.54 -11.99
CA PRO A 11 52.07 -1.56 -12.16
C PRO A 11 52.10 -2.64 -11.03
N GLU A 12 51.13 -3.56 -10.91
CA GLU A 12 51.27 -4.94 -11.41
C GLU A 12 49.93 -5.67 -11.27
N ARG A 13 49.58 -6.45 -12.30
CA ARG A 13 48.43 -7.35 -12.38
C ARG A 13 48.95 -8.74 -12.75
N PRO A 14 48.45 -9.81 -12.12
CA PRO A 14 48.22 -11.08 -12.84
C PRO A 14 46.72 -11.46 -12.71
N ALA A 15 45.88 -11.44 -13.74
CA ALA A 15 45.77 -12.31 -14.93
C ALA A 15 45.28 -13.74 -14.63
N VAL A 16 44.00 -14.04 -14.92
CA VAL A 16 43.42 -15.26 -15.58
C VAL A 16 41.88 -15.06 -15.73
N THR A 17 41.34 -14.64 -16.89
CA THR A 17 40.68 -15.41 -18.00
C THR A 17 39.29 -16.01 -17.68
N PRO A 18 38.42 -16.36 -18.67
CA PRO A 18 37.84 -15.55 -19.75
C PRO A 18 36.30 -15.76 -19.94
N SER A 19 35.74 -15.10 -20.97
CA SER A 19 34.56 -15.49 -21.77
C SER A 19 33.13 -15.07 -21.35
N SER A 20 32.62 -14.14 -22.16
CA SER A 20 31.29 -14.06 -22.80
C SER A 20 30.03 -14.47 -22.01
N THR A 21 29.09 -13.53 -21.91
CA THR A 21 27.73 -13.71 -22.47
C THR A 21 27.07 -12.35 -22.70
N ALA A 22 26.26 -12.31 -23.76
CA ALA A 22 25.67 -11.15 -24.39
C ALA A 22 24.37 -10.64 -23.72
N ALA A 23 24.03 -9.42 -24.14
CA ALA A 23 22.71 -8.87 -24.42
C ALA A 23 21.83 -8.32 -23.25
N PRO A 24 21.01 -7.29 -23.55
CA PRO A 24 20.36 -6.42 -22.56
C PRO A 24 18.93 -6.87 -22.23
N THR A 25 18.43 -6.49 -21.06
CA THR A 25 16.99 -6.48 -20.77
C THR A 25 16.60 -5.25 -19.94
N PRO A 26 15.51 -4.55 -20.32
CA PRO A 26 14.95 -3.43 -19.57
C PRO A 26 13.93 -3.92 -18.52
N SER A 27 13.55 -3.01 -17.63
CA SER A 27 12.55 -3.12 -16.54
C SER A 27 13.20 -3.29 -15.16
N ALA A 28 12.83 -2.53 -14.14
CA ALA A 28 11.71 -1.62 -14.00
C ALA A 28 12.26 -0.26 -13.56
N GLY A 29 11.60 0.83 -13.99
CA GLY A 29 11.70 2.08 -13.28
C GLY A 29 11.23 1.85 -11.86
N HIS A 30 12.18 1.62 -10.94
CA HIS A 30 11.93 1.90 -9.54
C HIS A 30 11.63 3.39 -9.52
N SER A 31 10.35 3.72 -9.30
CA SER A 31 9.96 5.07 -8.99
C SER A 31 10.76 5.46 -7.76
N ASP A 32 11.68 6.40 -7.94
CA ASP A 32 12.39 7.09 -6.89
C ASP A 32 11.36 7.49 -5.81
N PRO A 33 11.58 7.14 -4.53
CA PRO A 33 10.69 7.59 -3.47
C PRO A 33 10.69 9.12 -3.48
N ILE A 34 9.51 9.70 -3.72
CA ILE A 34 9.28 11.15 -3.65
C ILE A 34 9.83 11.64 -2.32
N PRO A 35 10.79 12.59 -2.31
CA PRO A 35 11.51 12.94 -1.10
C PRO A 35 10.54 13.46 -0.04
N ASP A 36 10.61 12.84 1.13
CA ASP A 36 10.10 13.35 2.39
C ASP A 36 10.43 14.84 2.49
N SER A 37 9.48 15.65 2.95
CA SER A 37 9.77 17.04 3.28
C SER A 37 10.96 17.10 4.25
N PRO A 38 11.98 17.95 4.03
CA PRO A 38 13.12 18.05 4.93
C PRO A 38 12.65 18.49 6.32
N GLY A 39 12.60 17.55 7.26
CA GLY A 39 12.32 17.80 8.69
C GLY A 39 11.18 17.00 9.34
N GLY A 40 10.44 16.18 8.59
CA GLY A 40 9.40 15.30 9.15
C GLY A 40 9.86 13.86 9.42
N PRO A 41 9.16 13.09 10.26
CA PRO A 41 9.35 11.64 10.31
C PRO A 41 9.03 11.01 8.95
N PRO A 42 9.72 9.92 8.55
CA PRO A 42 9.51 9.30 7.25
C PRO A 42 8.09 8.74 7.14
N LEU A 43 7.52 8.79 5.93
CA LEU A 43 6.24 8.13 5.64
C LEU A 43 6.33 6.62 5.92
N PRO A 44 5.22 5.96 6.32
CA PRO A 44 5.21 4.51 6.46
C PRO A 44 5.42 3.83 5.10
N PRO A 45 5.96 2.60 5.10
CA PRO A 45 6.07 1.86 3.87
C PRO A 45 4.65 1.47 3.38
N ALA A 46 4.44 1.50 2.06
CA ALA A 46 3.13 1.26 1.44
C ALA A 46 2.49 -0.07 1.86
N ASN A 47 3.32 -1.11 2.05
CA ASN A 47 2.84 -2.42 2.47
C ASN A 47 2.17 -2.39 3.85
N ALA A 48 2.60 -1.52 4.76
CA ALA A 48 1.97 -1.40 6.07
C ALA A 48 0.50 -0.97 5.98
N LEU A 49 0.13 -0.17 4.98
CA LEU A 49 -1.24 0.27 4.75
C LEU A 49 -2.04 -0.77 3.95
N THR A 50 -1.42 -1.39 2.93
CA THR A 50 -2.09 -2.45 2.16
C THR A 50 -2.32 -3.70 2.98
N ASP A 51 -1.49 -4.00 3.98
CA ASP A 51 -1.69 -5.12 4.91
C ASP A 51 -2.95 -4.93 5.77
N VAL A 52 -3.25 -3.69 6.18
CA VAL A 52 -4.51 -3.37 6.88
C VAL A 52 -5.70 -3.73 5.99
N MET A 53 -5.67 -3.30 4.73
CA MET A 53 -6.74 -3.55 3.76
C MET A 53 -6.86 -5.03 3.40
N ALA A 54 -5.74 -5.73 3.24
CA ALA A 54 -5.72 -7.16 2.97
C ALA A 54 -6.37 -7.95 4.12
N ARG A 55 -6.07 -7.60 5.37
CA ARG A 55 -6.67 -8.25 6.54
C ARG A 55 -8.15 -7.94 6.70
N LEU A 56 -8.60 -6.73 6.38
CA LEU A 56 -10.03 -6.39 6.37
C LEU A 56 -10.80 -7.24 5.34
N ALA A 57 -10.22 -7.45 4.16
CA ALA A 57 -10.82 -8.24 3.08
C ALA A 57 -10.67 -9.76 3.24
N ASP A 58 -9.81 -10.24 4.13
CA ASP A 58 -9.52 -11.67 4.29
C ASP A 58 -10.68 -12.40 5.00
N PRO A 59 -11.34 -13.38 4.36
CA PRO A 59 -12.41 -14.16 4.99
C PRO A 59 -11.90 -15.12 6.07
N ALA A 60 -10.59 -15.38 6.18
CA ALA A 60 -10.01 -16.20 7.23
C ALA A 60 -9.84 -15.45 8.56
N ILE A 61 -9.89 -14.11 8.54
CA ILE A 61 -9.80 -13.28 9.75
C ILE A 61 -11.21 -13.02 10.26
N PRO A 62 -11.52 -13.34 11.52
CA PRO A 62 -12.84 -13.10 12.08
C PRO A 62 -13.07 -11.61 12.35
N GLY A 63 -14.34 -11.19 12.35
CA GLY A 63 -14.75 -9.81 12.52
C GLY A 63 -14.20 -9.14 13.78
N ASP A 64 -14.08 -9.87 14.89
CA ASP A 64 -13.51 -9.36 16.15
C ASP A 64 -12.04 -8.94 16.03
N GLN A 65 -11.29 -9.58 15.13
CA GLN A 65 -9.93 -9.16 14.81
C GLN A 65 -9.91 -8.01 13.80
N LYS A 66 -10.88 -7.99 12.87
CA LYS A 66 -10.99 -6.92 11.87
C LYS A 66 -11.33 -5.56 12.47
N ILE A 67 -12.19 -5.52 13.49
CA ILE A 67 -12.53 -4.26 14.17
C ILE A 67 -11.28 -3.58 14.78
N THR A 68 -10.24 -4.34 15.11
CA THR A 68 -8.98 -3.76 15.62
C THR A 68 -8.20 -2.97 14.57
N LEU A 69 -8.46 -3.22 13.29
CA LEU A 69 -7.87 -2.55 12.14
C LEU A 69 -8.57 -1.23 11.80
N ILE A 70 -9.64 -0.90 12.52
CA ILE A 70 -10.42 0.31 12.35
C ILE A 70 -10.28 1.15 13.62
N GLU A 71 -10.06 2.45 13.45
CA GLU A 71 -10.04 3.39 14.55
C GLU A 71 -11.42 3.41 15.24
N GLN A 72 -11.40 3.21 16.56
CA GLN A 72 -12.62 3.06 17.37
C GLN A 72 -13.54 1.91 16.91
N GLY A 73 -12.99 0.82 16.35
CA GLY A 73 -13.72 -0.40 16.01
C GLY A 73 -14.64 -0.89 17.14
N THR A 74 -15.90 -1.14 16.83
CA THR A 74 -16.90 -1.60 17.80
C THR A 74 -17.31 -3.05 17.55
N PRO A 75 -17.69 -3.80 18.59
CA PRO A 75 -18.09 -5.20 18.44
C PRO A 75 -19.35 -5.40 17.57
N ASP A 76 -20.19 -4.38 17.43
CA ASP A 76 -21.39 -4.44 16.58
C ASP A 76 -21.06 -4.61 15.09
N GLU A 77 -19.91 -4.07 14.67
CA GLU A 77 -19.47 -4.08 13.27
C GLU A 77 -18.87 -5.43 12.83
N ALA A 78 -18.44 -6.27 13.79
CA ALA A 78 -17.72 -7.51 13.51
C ALA A 78 -18.50 -8.42 12.55
N ALA A 79 -19.79 -8.63 12.80
CA ALA A 79 -20.63 -9.46 11.95
C ALA A 79 -20.84 -8.86 10.54
N GLY A 80 -20.82 -7.54 10.40
CA GLY A 80 -20.85 -6.85 9.11
C GLY A 80 -19.57 -7.08 8.31
N LEU A 81 -18.41 -6.93 8.95
CA LEU A 81 -17.10 -7.14 8.33
C LEU A 81 -16.86 -8.60 7.93
N ASP A 82 -17.36 -9.56 8.72
CA ASP A 82 -17.36 -10.98 8.35
C ASP A 82 -18.21 -11.22 7.09
N ARG A 83 -19.44 -10.68 7.06
CA ARG A 83 -20.32 -10.79 5.89
C ARG A 83 -19.72 -10.16 4.64
N PHE A 84 -19.07 -9.01 4.77
CA PHE A 84 -18.39 -8.35 3.66
C PHE A 84 -17.30 -9.24 3.05
N ALA A 85 -16.40 -9.81 3.87
CA ALA A 85 -15.33 -10.66 3.35
C ALA A 85 -15.84 -11.99 2.77
N ILE A 86 -16.92 -12.55 3.35
CA ILE A 86 -17.63 -13.68 2.76
C ILE A 86 -18.22 -13.29 1.41
N ALA A 87 -18.87 -12.13 1.30
CA ALA A 87 -19.42 -11.65 0.04
C ALA A 87 -18.34 -11.45 -1.05
N LEU A 88 -17.17 -10.93 -0.69
CA LEU A 88 -16.02 -10.84 -1.63
C LEU A 88 -15.62 -12.22 -2.18
N ARG A 89 -15.59 -13.25 -1.32
CA ARG A 89 -15.31 -14.62 -1.74
C ARG A 89 -16.41 -15.18 -2.64
N ASP A 90 -17.66 -15.06 -2.22
CA ASP A 90 -18.82 -15.61 -2.92
C ASP A 90 -19.06 -14.94 -4.29
N ASN A 91 -18.65 -13.68 -4.46
CA ASN A 91 -18.65 -12.97 -5.76
C ASN A 91 -17.40 -13.25 -6.62
N ALA A 92 -16.53 -14.19 -6.21
CA ALA A 92 -15.26 -14.49 -6.87
C ALA A 92 -14.35 -13.25 -7.06
N ALA A 93 -14.44 -12.26 -6.17
CA ALA A 93 -13.60 -11.07 -6.20
C ALA A 93 -12.18 -11.35 -5.68
N LEU A 94 -12.03 -12.38 -4.83
CA LEU A 94 -10.76 -12.79 -4.24
C LEU A 94 -9.88 -13.61 -5.22
N PRO A 95 -8.54 -13.52 -5.10
CA PRO A 95 -7.79 -12.63 -4.22
C PRO A 95 -7.86 -11.16 -4.67
N LEU A 96 -7.98 -10.24 -3.71
CA LEU A 96 -7.81 -8.81 -3.97
C LEU A 96 -6.32 -8.46 -3.97
N THR A 97 -5.90 -7.68 -4.97
CA THR A 97 -4.59 -7.03 -4.96
C THR A 97 -4.76 -5.57 -4.53
N PHE A 98 -3.98 -5.15 -3.55
CA PHE A 98 -3.99 -3.79 -3.03
C PHE A 98 -2.68 -3.09 -3.38
N GLU A 99 -2.79 -1.84 -3.77
CA GLU A 99 -1.65 -0.98 -4.07
C GLU A 99 -1.91 0.40 -3.49
N ALA A 100 -0.99 0.91 -2.68
CA ALA A 100 -1.07 2.25 -2.12
C ALA A 100 -0.27 3.23 -2.98
N ARG A 101 -0.92 4.30 -3.41
CA ARG A 101 -0.34 5.37 -4.23
C ARG A 101 -0.51 6.72 -3.55
N ASP A 102 0.34 7.65 -3.96
CA ASP A 102 0.24 9.06 -3.54
C ASP A 102 0.25 9.22 -2.01
N LEU A 103 1.10 8.44 -1.31
CA LEU A 103 1.21 8.51 0.14
C LEU A 103 1.67 9.90 0.56
N ALA A 104 0.95 10.49 1.51
CA ALA A 104 1.32 11.76 2.10
C ALA A 104 0.83 11.85 3.54
N TRP A 105 1.50 12.67 4.35
CA TRP A 105 0.99 13.05 5.65
C TRP A 105 -0.30 13.86 5.47
N SER A 106 -1.33 13.56 6.27
CA SER A 106 -2.57 14.29 6.27
C SER A 106 -2.33 15.75 6.68
N ARG A 107 -2.92 16.67 5.91
CA ARG A 107 -2.89 18.11 6.23
C ARG A 107 -3.97 18.50 7.23
N ALA A 108 -4.98 17.65 7.40
CA ALA A 108 -6.12 17.90 8.27
C ALA A 108 -5.88 17.34 9.68
N VAL A 109 -5.32 16.13 9.77
CA VAL A 109 -5.09 15.44 11.04
C VAL A 109 -3.62 15.09 11.21
N PRO A 110 -2.88 15.75 12.11
CA PRO A 110 -1.46 15.46 12.33
C PRO A 110 -1.22 14.00 12.70
N GLY A 111 -0.26 13.37 12.03
CA GLY A 111 0.12 11.96 12.26
C GLY A 111 -0.68 10.94 11.46
N ASN A 112 -1.77 11.35 10.80
CA ASN A 112 -2.48 10.48 9.86
C ASN A 112 -1.79 10.49 8.50
N VAL A 113 -1.97 9.40 7.75
CA VAL A 113 -1.46 9.25 6.38
C VAL A 113 -2.63 9.10 5.43
N VAL A 114 -2.65 9.93 4.39
CA VAL A 114 -3.59 9.83 3.29
C VAL A 114 -2.92 9.12 2.12
N THR A 115 -3.68 8.25 1.44
CA THR A 115 -3.21 7.53 0.26
C THR A 115 -4.39 7.15 -0.63
N THR A 116 -4.13 6.96 -1.92
CA THR A 116 -5.09 6.32 -2.82
C THR A 116 -4.83 4.83 -2.82
N ILE A 117 -5.79 4.04 -2.33
CA ILE A 117 -5.76 2.58 -2.42
C ILE A 117 -6.38 2.16 -3.74
N VAL A 118 -5.59 1.49 -4.56
CA VAL A 118 -6.02 0.80 -5.77
C VAL A 118 -6.32 -0.65 -5.41
N VAL A 119 -7.55 -1.08 -5.65
CA VAL A 119 -8.04 -2.43 -5.40
C VAL A 119 -8.32 -3.11 -6.74
N ARG A 120 -7.69 -4.25 -6.96
CA ARG A 120 -7.91 -5.07 -8.16
C ARG A 120 -8.48 -6.42 -7.77
N GLN A 121 -9.59 -6.78 -8.39
CA GLN A 121 -10.22 -8.07 -8.18
C GLN A 121 -9.60 -9.12 -9.11
N ALA A 122 -9.61 -10.38 -8.69
CA ALA A 122 -9.20 -11.48 -9.55
C ALA A 122 -10.17 -11.69 -10.73
N ASN A 123 -11.44 -11.36 -10.52
CA ASN A 123 -12.44 -11.35 -11.57
C ASN A 123 -12.18 -10.18 -12.56
N PRO A 124 -11.87 -10.45 -13.84
CA PRO A 124 -11.61 -9.39 -14.82
C PRO A 124 -12.83 -8.54 -15.14
N GLN A 125 -14.05 -9.03 -14.85
CA GLN A 125 -15.29 -8.24 -14.96
C GLN A 125 -15.47 -7.26 -13.80
N GLY A 126 -14.81 -7.50 -12.66
CA GLY A 126 -14.88 -6.68 -11.46
C GLY A 126 -14.09 -5.38 -11.54
N GLY A 127 -13.08 -5.34 -12.42
CA GLY A 127 -12.31 -4.12 -12.70
C GLY A 127 -11.36 -3.69 -11.58
N GLU A 128 -10.95 -2.42 -11.67
CA GLU A 128 -10.06 -1.74 -10.73
C GLU A 128 -10.81 -0.61 -10.04
N PHE A 129 -10.71 -0.56 -8.72
CA PHE A 129 -11.30 0.50 -7.90
C PHE A 129 -10.20 1.34 -7.27
N ARG A 130 -10.43 2.65 -7.15
CA ARG A 130 -9.47 3.59 -6.58
C ARG A 130 -10.21 4.44 -5.57
N TYR A 131 -9.81 4.35 -4.31
CA TYR A 131 -10.45 5.08 -3.23
C TYR A 131 -9.40 5.82 -2.39
N PRO A 132 -9.58 7.12 -2.15
CA PRO A 132 -8.77 7.83 -1.17
C PRO A 132 -9.11 7.30 0.22
N MET A 133 -8.08 6.98 0.99
CA MET A 133 -8.20 6.45 2.34
C MET A 133 -7.25 7.18 3.28
N GLU A 134 -7.69 7.36 4.52
CA GLU A 134 -6.85 7.90 5.58
C GLU A 134 -6.63 6.85 6.67
N PHE A 135 -5.37 6.73 7.10
CA PHE A 135 -4.92 5.79 8.11
C PHE A 135 -4.31 6.54 9.31
N ALA A 136 -4.59 6.04 10.50
CA ALA A 136 -4.04 6.53 11.76
C ALA A 136 -3.05 5.51 12.33
N LEU A 137 -1.98 5.99 12.94
CA LEU A 137 -1.05 5.16 13.70
C LEU A 137 -1.47 5.15 15.17
N THR A 138 -2.02 4.04 15.65
CA THR A 138 -2.51 3.90 17.04
C THR A 138 -1.81 2.72 17.70
N ASP A 139 -1.14 2.96 18.83
CA ASP A 139 -0.38 1.95 19.59
C ASP A 139 0.63 1.18 18.72
N GLY A 140 1.28 1.88 17.78
CA GLY A 140 2.27 1.29 16.86
C GLY A 140 1.69 0.45 15.73
N SER A 141 0.37 0.42 15.56
CA SER A 141 -0.31 -0.27 14.46
C SER A 141 -1.11 0.69 13.59
N TRP A 142 -0.98 0.56 12.27
CA TRP A 142 -1.79 1.32 11.34
C TRP A 142 -3.22 0.80 11.32
N ARG A 143 -4.18 1.73 11.32
CA ARG A 143 -5.61 1.44 11.29
C ARG A 143 -6.28 2.37 10.29
N LEU A 144 -7.35 1.89 9.69
CA LEU A 144 -8.23 2.73 8.89
C LEU A 144 -8.95 3.71 9.81
N THR A 145 -8.96 4.99 9.45
CA THR A 145 -9.70 6.00 10.24
C THR A 145 -11.19 5.67 10.26
N ARG A 146 -11.86 6.05 11.36
CA ARG A 146 -13.30 5.85 11.55
C ARG A 146 -14.10 6.40 10.36
N GLN A 147 -13.80 7.64 9.96
CA GLN A 147 -14.42 8.28 8.81
C GLN A 147 -14.28 7.47 7.51
N THR A 148 -13.09 6.93 7.23
CA THR A 148 -12.89 6.14 6.00
C THR A 148 -13.61 4.79 6.09
N ALA A 149 -13.62 4.16 7.27
CA ALA A 149 -14.35 2.92 7.48
C ALA A 149 -15.86 3.09 7.30
N ASP A 150 -16.44 4.17 7.84
CA ASP A 150 -17.86 4.47 7.70
C ASP A 150 -18.25 4.66 6.23
N LEU A 151 -17.42 5.36 5.44
CA LEU A 151 -17.63 5.51 3.99
C LEU A 151 -17.60 4.17 3.25
N LEU A 152 -16.67 3.26 3.61
CA LEU A 152 -16.60 1.93 3.02
C LEU A 152 -17.80 1.06 3.38
N LEU A 153 -18.29 1.18 4.62
CA LEU A 153 -19.49 0.47 5.08
C LEU A 153 -20.75 1.03 4.42
N GLU A 154 -20.91 2.35 4.32
CA GLU A 154 -22.04 3.00 3.64
C GLU A 154 -22.16 2.57 2.17
N LEU A 155 -21.04 2.40 1.47
CA LEU A 155 -20.98 1.89 0.08
C LEU A 155 -21.54 0.46 -0.05
N ASP A 156 -21.41 -0.38 0.98
CA ASP A 156 -21.99 -1.74 1.03
C ASP A 156 -23.50 -1.71 1.34
N THR A 157 -23.96 -0.72 2.13
CA THR A 157 -25.38 -0.61 2.51
C THR A 157 -26.29 -0.06 1.41
N ALA A 158 -25.73 0.53 0.36
CA ALA A 158 -26.52 1.16 -0.69
C ALA A 158 -27.38 0.09 -1.40
N PRO A 159 -28.72 0.14 -1.30
CA PRO A 159 -29.57 -0.80 -2.02
C PRO A 159 -29.40 -0.57 -3.53
N PRO A 160 -29.47 -1.62 -4.38
CA PRO A 160 -29.49 -1.43 -5.82
C PRO A 160 -30.71 -0.58 -6.14
N THR A 161 -30.51 0.67 -6.58
CA THR A 161 -31.60 1.52 -7.08
C THR A 161 -32.29 0.77 -8.22
N PRO A 162 -33.58 0.42 -8.09
CA PRO A 162 -34.31 -0.19 -9.20
C PRO A 162 -34.37 0.83 -10.35
N PRO A 163 -34.23 0.39 -11.61
CA PRO A 163 -34.42 1.28 -12.75
C PRO A 163 -35.86 1.81 -12.72
N ARG A 164 -35.98 3.14 -12.86
CA ARG A 164 -37.26 3.81 -13.07
C ARG A 164 -37.70 3.70 -14.52
#